data_AF-A0A7N2LW17-F1
#
_entry.id   AF-A0A7N2LW17-F1
#
_cell.length_a   1.000
_cell.length_b   1.000
_cell.length_c   1.000
_cell.angle_alpha   90.00
_cell.angle_beta   90.00
_cell.angle_gamma   90.00
#
_symmetry.space_group_name_H-M   'P 1'
#
loop_
_entity.id
_entity.type
_entity.pdbx_description
1 polymer ?
#
loop_
_entity_poly.entity_id
_entity_poly.type
_entity_poly.pdbx_seq_one_letter_code
_entity_poly.pdbx_strand_id
1 'polypeptide(L)'
;MKSIRPSTSPNSVISKATIDGAISELRHDAASLAITILKKKLRGQIFLGCDNHPLSRQEVMDLVTKSGKFSKKFEAFTGTSDPLGKRLNNSKTRKELGWEPRYPSFANFLGLYE
;
A
#
# COMPACT_ATOMS: atom_id res chain seq x y z
N MET A 1 22.81 12.70 26.52
CA MET A 1 21.40 12.58 26.10
C MET A 1 20.83 13.98 25.89
N LYS A 2 20.50 14.38 24.66
CA LYS A 2 19.72 15.61 24.40
C LYS A 2 18.31 15.20 24.01
N SER A 3 17.33 15.61 24.82
CA SER A 3 15.91 15.46 24.56
C SER A 3 15.51 16.41 23.42
N ILE A 4 14.96 15.86 22.34
CA ILE A 4 14.46 16.64 21.20
C ILE A 4 12.94 16.72 21.35
N ARG A 5 12.43 17.94 21.57
CA ARG A 5 10.98 18.22 21.49
C ARG A 5 10.58 18.48 20.03
N PRO A 6 9.41 18.03 19.56
CA PRO A 6 8.93 18.34 18.22
C PRO A 6 8.56 19.83 18.11
N SER A 7 8.98 20.51 17.04
CA SER A 7 8.61 21.90 16.74
C SER A 7 7.22 21.97 16.11
N THR A 8 6.32 22.75 16.71
CA THR A 8 4.98 23.07 16.20
C THR A 8 5.01 24.31 15.29
N SER A 9 5.58 24.20 14.08
CA SER A 9 5.53 25.26 13.06
C SER A 9 4.41 24.98 12.04
N PRO A 10 3.60 25.98 11.62
CA PRO A 10 2.45 25.79 10.70
C PRO A 10 2.84 25.40 9.27
N ASN A 11 4.13 25.50 8.90
CA ASN A 11 4.67 25.06 7.61
C ASN A 11 5.21 23.63 7.69
N SER A 12 4.39 22.68 8.13
CA SER A 12 4.81 21.27 8.18
C SER A 12 4.88 20.68 6.76
N VAL A 13 6.05 20.85 6.16
CA VAL A 13 6.62 19.92 5.19
C VAL A 13 6.43 18.53 5.78
N ILE A 14 5.93 17.57 5.00
CA ILE A 14 5.93 16.18 5.46
C ILE A 14 7.39 15.80 5.64
N SER A 15 7.82 15.81 6.90
CA SER A 15 9.18 15.55 7.33
C SER A 15 9.55 14.14 6.88
N LYS A 16 10.60 14.05 6.06
CA LYS A 16 11.48 12.89 5.84
C LYS A 16 10.95 11.57 6.41
N ALA A 17 10.55 10.66 5.54
CA ALA A 17 10.13 9.32 5.93
C ALA A 17 11.35 8.43 6.18
N THR A 18 11.30 7.67 7.27
CA THR A 18 12.49 7.07 7.89
C THR A 18 13.09 5.89 7.10
N ILE A 19 12.33 5.16 6.28
CA ILE A 19 12.75 3.87 5.67
C ILE A 19 12.04 3.63 4.32
N ASP A 20 12.65 2.91 3.36
CA ASP A 20 12.05 2.35 2.13
C ASP A 20 11.68 0.85 2.29
N GLY A 21 10.52 0.40 1.80
CA GLY A 21 10.10 -1.01 1.90
C GLY A 21 8.78 -1.30 1.19
N ALA A 22 8.50 -2.57 0.87
CA ALA A 22 7.32 -2.91 0.06
C ALA A 22 5.97 -2.67 0.77
N ILE A 23 4.99 -2.12 0.06
CA ILE A 23 3.61 -1.85 0.53
C ILE A 23 2.59 -2.49 -0.42
N SER A 24 1.49 -3.01 0.14
CA SER A 24 0.28 -3.40 -0.59
C SER A 24 -0.92 -2.73 0.09
N GLU A 25 -1.76 -2.02 -0.67
CA GLU A 25 -2.92 -1.27 -0.16
C GLU A 25 -4.25 -1.94 -0.54
N LEU A 26 -5.18 -2.09 0.42
CA LEU A 26 -6.40 -2.91 0.25
C LEU A 26 -7.65 -2.40 0.96
N ARG A 27 -7.68 -1.14 1.41
CA ARG A 27 -8.69 -0.70 2.40
C ARG A 27 -10.14 -1.04 1.98
N HIS A 28 -10.53 -0.82 0.71
CA HIS A 28 -11.88 -1.16 0.23
C HIS A 28 -12.04 -2.63 -0.16
N ASP A 29 -10.97 -3.27 -0.63
CA ASP A 29 -10.98 -4.64 -1.13
C ASP A 29 -11.12 -5.67 -0.02
N ALA A 30 -10.60 -5.39 1.19
CA ALA A 30 -10.70 -6.25 2.35
C ALA A 30 -12.17 -6.57 2.74
N ALA A 31 -13.07 -5.59 2.65
CA ALA A 31 -14.49 -5.79 2.95
C ALA A 31 -15.15 -6.73 1.93
N SER A 32 -14.87 -6.53 0.63
CA SER A 32 -15.42 -7.38 -0.44
C SER A 32 -14.91 -8.83 -0.35
N LEU A 33 -13.65 -9.01 0.03
CA LEU A 33 -13.06 -10.33 0.28
C LEU A 33 -13.75 -11.03 1.45
N ALA A 34 -13.93 -10.33 2.58
CA ALA A 34 -14.61 -10.86 3.75
C ALA A 34 -16.04 -11.31 3.42
N ILE A 35 -16.80 -10.49 2.69
CA ILE A 35 -18.16 -10.85 2.23
C ILE A 35 -18.12 -12.11 1.36
N THR A 36 -17.14 -12.23 0.46
CA THR A 36 -17.01 -13.41 -0.42
C THR A 36 -16.72 -14.68 0.38
N ILE A 37 -15.83 -14.61 1.38
CA ILE A 37 -15.52 -15.73 2.28
C ILE A 37 -16.76 -16.14 3.07
N LEU A 38 -17.50 -15.17 3.63
CA LEU A 38 -18.73 -15.43 4.40
C LEU A 38 -19.82 -16.07 3.54
N LYS A 39 -20.03 -15.60 2.30
CA LYS A 39 -20.99 -16.19 1.36
C LYS A 39 -20.65 -17.63 0.99
N LYS A 40 -19.36 -17.94 0.82
CA LYS A 40 -18.89 -19.32 0.54
C LYS A 40 -18.85 -20.22 1.77
N LYS A 41 -19.03 -19.67 2.99
CA LYS A 41 -19.04 -20.40 4.27
C LYS A 41 -17.78 -21.24 4.52
N LEU A 42 -16.63 -20.81 4.00
CA LEU A 42 -15.35 -21.51 4.18
C LEU A 42 -14.81 -21.25 5.59
N ARG A 43 -14.39 -22.31 6.29
CA ARG A 43 -13.85 -22.25 7.66
C ARG A 43 -12.48 -22.89 7.71
N GLY A 44 -11.62 -22.42 8.64
CA GLY A 44 -10.29 -22.99 8.85
C GLY A 44 -9.30 -22.75 7.70
N GLN A 45 -9.60 -21.79 6.81
CA GLN A 45 -8.78 -21.49 5.64
C GLN A 45 -8.12 -20.11 5.75
N ILE A 46 -6.89 -20.02 5.24
CA ILE A 46 -6.15 -18.76 5.12
C ILE A 46 -6.25 -18.27 3.68
N PHE A 47 -6.72 -17.03 3.53
CA PHE A 47 -6.78 -16.29 2.27
C PHE A 47 -5.99 -14.99 2.39
N LEU A 48 -5.26 -14.66 1.34
CA LEU A 48 -4.50 -13.41 1.26
C LEU A 48 -5.27 -12.44 0.38
N GLY A 49 -5.69 -11.31 0.95
CA GLY A 49 -6.06 -10.14 0.17
C GLY A 49 -4.76 -9.39 -0.14
N CYS A 50 -4.47 -9.17 -1.42
CA CYS A 50 -3.45 -8.26 -1.96
C CYS A 50 -3.77 -8.04 -3.44
N ASP A 51 -3.13 -7.05 -4.06
CA ASP A 51 -3.31 -6.72 -5.48
C ASP A 51 -2.34 -7.47 -6.41
N ASN A 52 -1.34 -8.15 -5.84
CA ASN A 52 -0.19 -8.79 -6.52
C ASN A 52 0.77 -7.82 -7.22
N HIS A 53 0.71 -6.53 -6.88
CA HIS A 53 1.60 -5.51 -7.44
C HIS A 53 2.41 -4.88 -6.31
N PRO A 54 3.41 -5.61 -5.75
CA PRO A 54 4.23 -5.06 -4.69
C PRO A 54 5.01 -3.85 -5.22
N LEU A 55 4.95 -2.75 -4.47
CA LEU A 55 5.69 -1.51 -4.76
C LEU A 55 6.57 -1.17 -3.56
N SER A 56 7.78 -0.69 -3.82
CA SER A 56 8.59 0.05 -2.85
C SER A 56 7.90 1.35 -2.44
N ARG A 57 8.34 1.96 -1.34
CA ARG A 57 7.80 3.27 -0.94
C ARG A 57 8.23 4.35 -1.93
N GLN A 58 9.43 4.23 -2.52
CA GLN A 58 9.85 5.14 -3.59
C GLN A 58 8.91 5.07 -4.79
N GLU A 59 8.58 3.88 -5.29
CA GLU A 59 7.63 3.73 -6.40
C GLU A 59 6.23 4.25 -6.03
N VAL A 60 5.77 4.06 -4.78
CA VAL A 60 4.52 4.67 -4.30
C VAL A 60 4.58 6.20 -4.40
N MET A 61 5.65 6.83 -3.93
CA MET A 61 5.81 8.28 -3.98
C MET A 61 5.95 8.81 -5.41
N ASP A 62 6.59 8.05 -6.30
CA ASP A 62 6.71 8.38 -7.71
C ASP A 62 5.34 8.35 -8.41
N LEU A 63 4.52 7.33 -8.12
CA LEU A 63 3.15 7.23 -8.63
C LEU A 63 2.25 8.33 -8.06
N VAL A 64 2.35 8.62 -6.75
CA VAL A 64 1.62 9.74 -6.12
C VAL A 64 1.97 11.07 -6.79
N THR A 65 3.27 11.31 -7.03
CA THR A 65 3.75 12.53 -7.71
C THR A 65 3.23 12.58 -9.14
N LYS A 66 3.32 11.47 -9.89
CA LYS A 66 2.81 11.36 -11.26
C LYS A 66 1.30 11.60 -11.35
N SER A 67 0.54 11.23 -10.34
CA SER A 67 -0.93 11.40 -10.34
C SER A 67 -1.38 12.86 -10.29
N GLY A 68 -0.53 13.79 -9.84
CA GLY A 68 -0.87 15.21 -9.69
C GLY A 68 -1.99 15.49 -8.67
N LYS A 69 -2.51 14.49 -7.96
CA LYS A 69 -3.62 14.63 -7.00
C LYS A 69 -3.23 15.37 -5.72
N PHE A 70 -1.92 15.52 -5.47
CA PHE A 70 -1.39 16.08 -4.23
C PHE A 70 -0.42 17.23 -4.54
N SER A 71 -0.56 18.33 -3.80
CA SER A 71 0.23 19.56 -4.02
C SER A 71 1.58 19.55 -3.31
N LYS A 72 1.73 18.75 -2.25
CA LYS A 72 3.00 18.62 -1.52
C LYS A 72 3.97 17.74 -2.31
N LYS A 73 5.20 18.22 -2.47
CA LYS A 73 6.28 17.46 -3.10
C LYS A 73 6.96 16.57 -2.07
N PHE A 74 7.19 15.33 -2.47
CA PHE A 74 8.08 14.42 -1.74
C PHE A 74 9.53 14.73 -2.11
N GLU A 75 10.41 14.81 -1.13
CA GLU A 75 11.85 15.03 -1.37
C GLU A 75 12.58 13.70 -1.58
N ALA A 76 12.77 12.93 -0.50
CA ALA A 76 13.43 11.63 -0.54
C ALA A 76 13.22 10.84 0.77
N PHE A 77 13.43 9.52 0.71
CA PHE A 77 13.61 8.69 1.91
C PHE A 77 15.02 8.89 2.48
N THR A 78 15.18 8.77 3.81
CA THR A 78 16.48 8.97 4.48
C THR A 78 17.26 7.68 4.76
N GLY A 79 16.73 6.51 4.40
CA GLY A 79 17.36 5.22 4.65
C GLY A 79 16.96 4.17 3.62
N THR A 80 17.94 3.39 3.15
CA THR A 80 17.80 2.41 2.04
C THR A 80 18.37 1.02 2.35
N SER A 81 18.86 0.79 3.56
CA SER A 81 19.64 -0.42 3.92
C SER A 81 18.87 -1.49 4.69
N ASP A 82 17.57 -1.28 4.92
CA ASP A 82 16.74 -2.25 5.65
C ASP A 82 16.27 -3.39 4.72
N PRO A 83 15.91 -4.56 5.29
CA PRO A 83 15.43 -5.68 4.49
C PRO A 83 14.25 -5.29 3.60
N LEU A 84 14.31 -5.70 2.33
CA LEU A 84 13.18 -5.63 1.42
C LEU A 84 11.94 -6.27 2.07
N GLY A 85 10.83 -5.53 2.09
CA GLY A 85 9.57 -5.98 2.68
C GLY A 85 9.04 -7.28 2.05
N LYS A 86 7.92 -7.78 2.58
CA LYS A 86 7.33 -9.04 2.09
C LYS A 86 6.61 -8.82 0.76
N ARG A 87 6.86 -9.70 -0.22
CA ARG A 87 6.06 -9.82 -1.44
C ARG A 87 4.93 -10.82 -1.21
N LEU A 88 3.71 -10.41 -1.53
CA LEU A 88 2.49 -11.16 -1.28
C LEU A 88 1.87 -11.62 -2.61
N ASN A 89 1.19 -12.77 -2.58
CA ASN A 89 0.52 -13.36 -3.74
C ASN A 89 -0.87 -13.90 -3.35
N ASN A 90 -1.90 -13.48 -4.09
CA ASN A 90 -3.30 -13.85 -3.86
C ASN A 90 -3.83 -14.93 -4.83
N SER A 91 -2.98 -15.60 -5.62
CA SER A 91 -3.42 -16.55 -6.66
C SER A 91 -4.31 -17.67 -6.09
N LYS A 92 -4.03 -18.14 -4.87
CA LYS A 92 -4.91 -19.08 -4.15
C LYS A 92 -6.30 -18.49 -3.90
N THR A 93 -6.33 -17.26 -3.36
CA THR A 93 -7.57 -16.52 -3.09
C THR A 93 -8.41 -16.36 -4.37
N ARG A 94 -7.79 -15.94 -5.48
CA ARG A 94 -8.48 -15.81 -6.78
C ARG A 94 -9.06 -17.13 -7.25
N LYS A 95 -8.25 -18.20 -7.23
CA LYS A 95 -8.66 -19.54 -7.68
C LYS A 95 -9.81 -20.12 -6.87
N GLU A 96 -9.76 -20.02 -5.54
CA GLU A 96 -10.75 -20.66 -4.66
C GLU A 96 -12.02 -19.81 -4.48
N LEU A 97 -11.87 -18.49 -4.41
CA LEU A 97 -12.98 -17.58 -4.14
C LEU A 97 -13.60 -17.02 -5.42
N GLY A 98 -12.90 -17.02 -6.55
CA GLY A 98 -13.30 -16.23 -7.72
C GLY A 98 -13.30 -14.72 -7.44
N TRP A 99 -12.53 -14.30 -6.43
CA TRP A 99 -12.47 -12.94 -5.96
C TRP A 99 -11.23 -12.24 -6.51
N GLU A 100 -11.39 -10.99 -6.92
CA GLU A 100 -10.30 -10.10 -7.31
C GLU A 100 -10.50 -8.71 -6.66
N PRO A 101 -9.43 -7.96 -6.35
CA PRO A 101 -9.57 -6.60 -5.86
C PRO A 101 -10.18 -5.71 -6.95
N ARG A 102 -10.96 -4.71 -6.53
CA ARG A 102 -11.56 -3.71 -7.41
C ARG A 102 -10.50 -2.91 -8.15
N TYR A 103 -9.40 -2.59 -7.48
CA TYR A 103 -8.25 -1.93 -8.10
C TYR A 103 -7.13 -2.96 -8.25
N PRO A 104 -6.75 -3.32 -9.49
CA PRO A 104 -5.75 -4.35 -9.70
C PRO A 104 -4.35 -3.88 -9.30
N SER A 105 -4.11 -2.57 -9.15
CA SER A 105 -2.85 -2.01 -8.64
C SER A 105 -3.08 -0.65 -7.97
N PHE A 106 -2.10 -0.20 -7.18
CA PHE A 106 -2.09 1.16 -6.61
C PHE A 106 -2.16 2.26 -7.69
N ALA A 107 -1.56 2.04 -8.86
CA ALA A 107 -1.63 3.00 -9.95
C ALA A 107 -3.04 3.10 -10.58
N ASN A 108 -3.79 1.99 -10.67
CA ASN A 108 -5.21 2.05 -11.06
C ASN A 108 -6.04 2.79 -10.02
N PHE A 109 -5.76 2.61 -8.72
CA PHE A 109 -6.39 3.40 -7.67
C PHE A 109 -6.13 4.91 -7.84
N LEU A 110 -4.91 5.28 -8.24
CA LEU A 110 -4.56 6.67 -8.56
C LEU A 110 -5.14 7.15 -9.92
N GLY A 111 -5.71 6.28 -10.75
CA GLY A 111 -6.24 6.64 -12.07
C GLY A 111 -5.14 6.90 -13.11
N LEU A 112 -3.97 6.26 -12.95
CA LEU A 112 -2.83 6.38 -13.87
C LEU A 112 -2.86 5.37 -15.01
N TYR A 113 -3.68 4.32 -14.89
CA TYR A 113 -3.92 3.31 -15.90
C TYR A 113 -5.43 3.15 -16.08
N GLU A 114 -5.86 2.94 -17.33
CA GLU A 114 -7.25 2.60 -17.67
C GLU A 114 -7.63 1.21 -17.15
#